data_AF-A0A845RAA4-F1
#
_entry.id   AF-A0A845RAA4-F1
#
_cell.length_a   1.000
_cell.length_b   1.000
_cell.length_c   1.000
_cell.angle_alpha   90.00
_cell.angle_beta   90.00
_cell.angle_gamma   90.00
#
_symmetry.space_group_name_H-M   'P 1'
#
loop_
_entity.id
_entity.type
_entity.pdbx_description
1 polymer ?
#
loop_
_entity_poly.entity_id
_entity_poly.type
_entity_poly.pdbx_seq_one_letter_code
_entity_poly.pdbx_strand_id
1 'polypeptide(L)'
;MLQNFNFDSRQGKMSMLFEYEIRLNGLDVDGRNQCKASALLNHLQNAATLAAEDGGFSRETLIQQYGAFWMLARSWYCLSRPLRYEDRLTIRTWHRGGKGAIMYRDYDILANGQLVGESVSAWVLADVNSRRLMRLSAIPELTGTGGGELCKTMTLAKLRQPGDLHEAERRPMRYSDSDLNGHVNNTRYADFACDAVGMESLPEDRYLAEMQIGYLAECRPGEVLTIQTSGLGDSRFVRGVDDMGKPRFETALYFGETPVE
;
A
#
# COMPACT_ATOMS: atom_id res chain seq x y z
N MET A 1 23.61 7.33 12.34
CA MET A 1 22.80 8.00 13.38
C MET A 1 22.55 9.42 12.89
N LEU A 2 21.50 9.61 12.09
CA LEU A 2 21.06 10.92 11.62
C LEU A 2 19.54 10.95 11.85
N GLN A 3 19.14 11.41 13.03
CA GLN A 3 17.77 11.82 13.28
C GLN A 3 17.62 13.22 12.72
N ASN A 4 16.99 13.37 11.55
CA ASN A 4 16.61 14.67 11.03
C ASN A 4 15.30 15.11 11.69
N PHE A 5 15.41 15.67 12.90
CA PHE A 5 14.29 16.35 13.55
C PHE A 5 14.13 17.74 12.91
N ASN A 6 13.07 17.96 12.13
CA ASN A 6 12.64 19.31 11.79
C ASN A 6 11.86 19.88 12.98
N PHE A 7 12.53 20.71 13.77
CA PHE A 7 11.95 21.39 14.93
C PHE A 7 11.27 22.69 14.46
N ASP A 8 9.93 22.73 14.37
CA ASP A 8 9.21 24.00 14.29
C ASP A 8 8.99 24.54 15.70
N SER A 9 9.70 25.61 16.05
CA SER A 9 9.74 26.20 17.39
C SER A 9 8.45 26.93 17.80
N ARG A 10 7.35 26.82 17.05
CA ARG A 10 6.09 27.55 17.32
C ARG A 10 4.96 26.74 17.93
N GLN A 11 5.00 25.40 17.90
CA GLN A 11 4.01 24.54 18.58
C GLN A 11 4.71 23.26 19.04
N GLY A 12 4.77 23.01 20.35
CA GLY A 12 5.47 21.85 20.94
C GLY A 12 4.85 20.48 20.65
N LYS A 13 4.76 20.08 19.38
CA LYS A 13 4.37 18.74 18.93
C LYS A 13 5.35 18.24 17.88
N MET A 14 6.12 17.21 18.25
CA MET A 14 7.03 16.49 17.36
C MET A 14 6.20 15.67 16.36
N SER A 15 6.08 16.18 15.13
CA SER A 15 5.60 15.39 14.00
C SER A 15 6.70 14.39 13.62
N MET A 16 6.45 13.09 13.77
CA MET A 16 7.40 12.04 13.39
C MET A 16 7.33 11.77 11.89
N LEU A 17 7.79 12.74 11.11
CA LEU A 17 8.12 12.53 9.70
C LEU A 17 9.30 11.55 9.62
N PHE A 18 9.08 10.44 8.91
CA PHE A 18 10.12 9.46 8.63
C PHE A 18 10.50 9.50 7.15
N GLU A 19 11.79 9.40 6.85
CA GLU A 19 12.32 9.36 5.48
C GLU A 19 13.01 8.02 5.21
N TYR A 20 12.64 7.39 4.09
CA TYR A 20 13.20 6.15 3.58
C TYR A 20 13.75 6.37 2.17
N GLU A 21 15.02 6.09 1.95
CA GLU A 21 15.65 6.22 0.64
C GLU A 21 16.08 4.86 0.08
N ILE A 22 15.79 4.64 -1.20
CA ILE A 22 16.20 3.45 -1.93
C ILE A 22 16.44 3.77 -3.40
N ARG A 23 17.33 3.02 -4.02
CA ARG A 23 17.56 3.05 -5.47
C ARG A 23 16.79 1.90 -6.10
N LEU A 24 15.87 2.20 -7.03
CA LEU A 24 15.10 1.18 -7.73
C LEU A 24 16.02 0.32 -8.59
N ASN A 25 15.88 -1.00 -8.47
CA ASN A 25 16.73 -1.97 -9.16
C ASN A 25 15.93 -2.85 -10.14
N GLY A 26 16.61 -3.81 -10.78
CA GLY A 26 16.02 -4.64 -11.83
C GLY A 26 14.85 -5.53 -11.38
N LEU A 27 14.72 -5.82 -10.08
CA LEU A 27 13.57 -6.55 -9.53
C LEU A 27 12.35 -5.65 -9.30
N ASP A 28 12.55 -4.34 -9.17
CA ASP A 28 11.47 -3.38 -8.93
C ASP A 28 10.73 -3.02 -10.22
N VAL A 29 11.41 -3.10 -11.37
CA VAL A 29 10.87 -2.68 -12.67
C VAL A 29 10.34 -3.85 -13.51
N ASP A 30 9.51 -3.52 -14.49
CA ASP A 30 9.02 -4.43 -15.52
C ASP A 30 9.87 -4.35 -16.81
N GLY A 31 9.45 -5.10 -17.83
CA GLY A 31 10.09 -5.11 -19.15
C GLY A 31 10.03 -3.78 -19.92
N ARG A 32 9.29 -2.79 -19.41
CA ARG A 32 9.14 -1.44 -19.98
C ARG A 32 9.89 -0.38 -19.19
N ASN A 33 10.77 -0.78 -18.27
CA ASN A 33 11.50 0.13 -17.40
C ASN A 33 10.58 0.96 -16.49
N GLN A 34 9.40 0.43 -16.14
CA GLN A 34 8.47 1.07 -15.21
C GLN A 34 8.46 0.28 -13.89
N CYS A 35 8.47 0.98 -12.76
CA CYS A 35 8.34 0.36 -11.44
C CYS A 35 7.00 -0.36 -11.32
N LYS A 36 7.03 -1.64 -10.96
CA LYS A 36 5.83 -2.44 -10.74
C LYS A 36 5.05 -1.90 -9.55
N ALA A 37 3.72 -1.96 -9.64
CA ALA A 37 2.85 -1.55 -8.53
C ALA A 37 3.16 -2.29 -7.23
N SER A 38 3.45 -3.60 -7.32
CA SER A 38 3.85 -4.42 -6.17
C SER A 38 5.15 -3.94 -5.52
N ALA A 39 6.13 -3.52 -6.31
CA ALA A 39 7.40 -3.00 -5.83
C ALA A 39 7.21 -1.66 -5.10
N LEU A 40 6.46 -0.72 -5.69
CA LEU A 40 6.14 0.54 -5.01
C LEU A 40 5.36 0.31 -3.71
N LEU A 41 4.34 -0.56 -3.72
CA LEU A 41 3.59 -0.91 -2.51
C LEU A 41 4.44 -1.63 -1.46
N ASN A 42 5.46 -2.38 -1.87
CA ASN A 42 6.44 -2.99 -0.97
C ASN A 42 7.28 -1.93 -0.28
N HIS A 43 7.83 -0.97 -1.03
CA HIS A 43 8.64 0.12 -0.49
C HIS A 43 7.83 1.02 0.46
N LEU A 44 6.57 1.31 0.12
CA LEU A 44 5.65 2.05 0.99
C LEU A 44 5.38 1.32 2.31
N GLN A 45 5.12 0.00 2.25
CA GLN A 45 4.91 -0.82 3.46
C GLN A 45 6.18 -0.93 4.30
N ASN A 46 7.34 -1.07 3.67
CA ASN A 46 8.61 -1.12 4.37
C ASN A 46 8.91 0.21 5.10
N ALA A 47 8.70 1.35 4.43
CA ALA A 47 8.81 2.66 5.05
C ALA A 47 7.85 2.83 6.24
N ALA A 48 6.62 2.32 6.13
CA ALA A 48 5.65 2.33 7.22
C ALA A 48 6.10 1.50 8.43
N THR A 49 6.67 0.31 8.20
CA THR A 49 7.23 -0.56 9.24
C THR A 49 8.41 0.10 9.95
N LEU A 50 9.39 0.60 9.19
CA LEU A 50 10.57 1.27 9.74
C LEU A 50 10.19 2.54 10.52
N ALA A 51 9.22 3.32 10.02
CA ALA A 51 8.70 4.49 10.75
C ALA A 51 8.00 4.09 12.06
N ALA A 52 7.31 2.95 12.10
CA ALA A 52 6.69 2.46 13.33
C ALA A 52 7.76 1.99 14.33
N GLU A 53 8.80 1.31 13.85
CA GLU A 53 9.95 0.89 14.68
C GLU A 53 10.70 2.09 15.26
N ASP A 54 11.01 3.11 14.45
CA ASP A 54 11.65 4.35 14.89
C ASP A 54 10.79 5.10 15.93
N GLY A 55 9.47 5.07 15.76
CA GLY A 55 8.51 5.59 16.74
C GLY A 55 8.29 4.72 17.98
N GLY A 56 8.98 3.58 18.12
CA GLY A 56 8.87 2.67 19.26
C GLY A 56 7.73 1.64 19.19
N PHE A 57 6.94 1.65 18.11
CA PHE A 57 5.79 0.76 17.88
C PHE A 57 6.11 -0.37 16.89
N SER A 58 7.25 -1.02 17.08
CA SER A 58 7.62 -2.22 16.32
C SER A 58 6.54 -3.30 16.44
N ARG A 59 6.54 -4.26 15.49
CA ARG A 59 5.65 -5.43 15.57
C ARG A 59 5.82 -6.19 16.89
N GLU A 60 7.07 -6.35 17.33
CA GLU A 60 7.37 -7.02 18.60
C GLU A 60 6.79 -6.27 19.79
N THR A 61 6.98 -4.95 19.85
CA THR A 61 6.41 -4.08 20.89
C THR A 61 4.89 -4.23 20.96
N LEU A 62 4.21 -4.17 19.81
CA LEU A 62 2.75 -4.28 19.75
C LEU A 62 2.22 -5.61 20.27
N ILE A 63 2.91 -6.71 19.91
CA ILE A 63 2.52 -8.04 20.36
C ILE A 63 2.78 -8.21 21.86
N GLN A 64 3.97 -7.83 22.34
CA GLN A 64 4.37 -8.07 23.72
C GLN A 64 3.62 -7.17 24.72
N GLN A 65 3.43 -5.90 24.38
CA GLN A 65 2.86 -4.93 25.31
C GLN A 65 1.33 -4.82 25.21
N TYR A 66 0.77 -5.03 24.00
CA TYR A 66 -0.65 -4.78 23.75
C TYR A 66 -1.41 -6.01 23.24
N GLY A 67 -0.73 -7.15 22.99
CA GLY A 67 -1.36 -8.32 22.39
C GLY A 67 -1.94 -8.04 20.99
N ALA A 68 -1.39 -7.04 20.30
CA ALA A 68 -1.99 -6.47 19.09
C ALA A 68 -1.03 -6.53 17.90
N PHE A 69 -1.59 -6.40 16.70
CA PHE A 69 -0.82 -6.24 15.47
C PHE A 69 -1.58 -5.38 14.46
N TRP A 70 -0.85 -4.82 13.50
CA TRP A 70 -1.42 -4.06 12.40
C TRP A 70 -1.77 -4.96 11.22
N MET A 71 -2.95 -4.76 10.66
CA MET A 71 -3.34 -5.31 9.35
C MET A 71 -3.55 -4.17 8.36
N LEU A 72 -2.92 -4.27 7.19
CA LEU A 72 -3.17 -3.35 6.09
C LEU A 72 -4.55 -3.64 5.50
N ALA A 73 -5.46 -2.67 5.56
CA ALA A 73 -6.82 -2.81 5.04
C ALA A 73 -6.94 -2.26 3.62
N ARG A 74 -6.32 -1.11 3.34
CA ARG A 74 -6.34 -0.47 2.02
C ARG A 74 -5.05 0.29 1.76
N SER A 75 -4.68 0.39 0.50
CA SER A 75 -3.61 1.27 0.03
C SER A 75 -4.06 2.00 -1.23
N TRP A 76 -3.58 3.22 -1.42
CA TRP A 76 -3.78 4.02 -2.61
C TRP A 76 -2.49 4.76 -2.92
N TYR A 77 -2.16 4.92 -4.18
CA TYR A 77 -1.15 5.87 -4.62
C TYR A 77 -1.57 6.52 -5.94
N CYS A 78 -1.06 7.72 -6.18
CA CYS A 78 -1.02 8.34 -7.49
C CYS A 78 0.39 8.83 -7.84
N LEU A 79 0.71 8.84 -9.11
CA LEU A 79 1.98 9.29 -9.68
C LEU A 79 1.70 10.26 -10.83
N SER A 80 2.50 11.32 -10.93
CA SER A 80 2.48 12.25 -12.07
C SER A 80 3.34 11.78 -13.25
N ARG A 81 4.23 10.82 -13.01
CA ARG A 81 5.04 10.13 -14.02
C ARG A 81 5.37 8.70 -13.56
N PRO A 82 5.68 7.76 -14.48
CA PRO A 82 6.22 6.46 -14.05
C PRO A 82 7.55 6.62 -13.33
N LEU A 83 7.76 5.78 -12.30
CA LEU A 83 9.06 5.57 -11.67
C LEU A 83 9.87 4.58 -12.52
N ARG A 84 11.19 4.77 -12.64
CA ARG A 84 12.03 3.97 -13.54
C ARG A 84 13.22 3.32 -12.85
N TYR A 85 13.87 2.40 -13.55
CA TYR A 85 15.13 1.79 -13.10
C TYR A 85 16.13 2.89 -12.75
N GLU A 86 16.85 2.69 -11.65
CA GLU A 86 17.84 3.63 -11.12
C GLU A 86 17.31 4.96 -10.59
N ASP A 87 15.98 5.21 -10.61
CA ASP A 87 15.42 6.34 -9.86
C ASP A 87 15.79 6.20 -8.38
N ARG A 88 16.27 7.30 -7.81
CA ARG A 88 16.48 7.45 -6.37
C ARG A 88 15.14 7.79 -5.74
N LEU A 89 14.47 6.79 -5.20
CA LEU A 89 13.18 6.90 -4.55
C LEU A 89 13.38 7.35 -3.10
N THR A 90 12.75 8.46 -2.73
CA THR A 90 12.63 8.91 -1.34
C THR A 90 11.15 8.86 -0.96
N ILE A 91 10.82 8.06 0.04
CA ILE A 91 9.48 7.97 0.64
C ILE A 91 9.51 8.72 1.96
N ARG A 92 8.70 9.77 2.05
CA ARG A 92 8.39 10.45 3.30
C ARG A 92 7.09 9.88 3.84
N THR A 93 7.01 9.58 5.13
CA THR A 93 5.77 9.07 5.72
C THR A 93 5.55 9.54 7.14
N TRP A 94 4.27 9.69 7.48
CA TRP A 94 3.78 9.99 8.82
C TRP A 94 2.42 9.33 8.99
N HIS A 95 2.11 8.91 10.21
CA HIS A 95 0.76 8.44 10.50
C HIS A 95 -0.17 9.64 10.72
N ARG A 96 -1.41 9.48 10.31
CA ARG A 96 -2.52 10.37 10.62
C ARG A 96 -3.24 9.74 11.79
N GLY A 97 -3.27 10.43 12.92
CA GLY A 97 -3.99 9.96 14.12
C GLY A 97 -5.36 9.38 13.74
N GLY A 98 -5.77 8.29 14.40
CA GLY A 98 -6.92 7.52 13.94
C GLY A 98 -8.17 7.68 14.81
N LYS A 99 -9.29 7.15 14.31
CA LYS A 99 -10.57 7.06 15.04
C LYS A 99 -11.05 5.62 15.03
N GLY A 100 -11.53 5.15 16.18
CA GLY A 100 -11.95 3.75 16.31
C GLY A 100 -10.75 2.82 16.21
N ALA A 101 -10.75 1.91 15.23
CA ALA A 101 -9.68 0.93 15.00
C ALA A 101 -8.75 1.26 13.82
N ILE A 102 -9.10 2.28 13.01
CA ILE A 102 -8.40 2.59 11.77
C ILE A 102 -7.38 3.71 12.02
N MET A 103 -6.14 3.45 11.63
CA MET A 103 -5.05 4.43 11.53
C MET A 103 -4.76 4.68 10.06
N TYR A 104 -4.73 5.94 9.64
CA TYR A 104 -4.26 6.28 8.30
C TYR A 104 -2.76 6.57 8.35
N ARG A 105 -2.08 6.34 7.25
CA ARG A 105 -0.69 6.75 7.05
C ARG A 105 -0.56 7.35 5.67
N ASP A 106 0.03 8.54 5.63
CA ASP A 106 0.21 9.34 4.44
C ASP A 106 1.67 9.24 4.00
N TYR A 107 1.88 9.41 2.70
CA TYR A 107 3.21 9.38 2.09
C TYR A 107 3.35 10.44 1.01
N ASP A 108 4.54 11.01 0.93
CA ASP A 108 5.02 11.69 -0.27
C ASP A 108 6.05 10.80 -0.96
N ILE A 109 5.96 10.75 -2.29
CA ILE A 109 6.80 9.92 -3.15
C ILE A 109 7.65 10.85 -3.99
N LEU A 110 8.96 10.86 -3.74
CA LEU A 110 9.92 11.63 -4.51
C LEU A 110 10.81 10.71 -5.32
N ALA A 111 11.14 11.12 -6.55
CA ALA A 111 12.11 10.44 -7.38
C ALA A 111 13.15 11.44 -7.87
N ASN A 112 14.41 11.14 -7.58
CA ASN A 112 15.56 12.02 -7.85
C ASN A 112 15.37 13.42 -7.21
N GLY A 113 14.79 13.46 -6.01
CA GLY A 113 14.53 14.70 -5.26
C GLY A 113 13.31 15.51 -5.72
N GLN A 114 12.59 15.08 -6.77
CA GLN A 114 11.36 15.72 -7.22
C GLN A 114 10.14 14.99 -6.69
N LEU A 115 9.13 15.72 -6.19
CA LEU A 115 7.85 15.14 -5.82
C LEU A 115 7.12 14.64 -7.07
N VAL A 116 6.88 13.33 -7.13
CA VAL A 116 6.25 12.67 -8.28
C VAL A 116 4.94 11.97 -7.92
N GLY A 117 4.57 11.95 -6.65
CA GLY A 117 3.31 11.34 -6.25
C GLY A 117 3.08 11.36 -4.75
N GLU A 118 1.95 10.79 -4.38
CA GLU A 118 1.55 10.62 -2.99
C GLU A 118 0.85 9.28 -2.79
N SER A 119 0.77 8.85 -1.54
CA SER A 119 0.07 7.64 -1.17
C SER A 119 -0.66 7.82 0.16
N VAL A 120 -1.69 7.01 0.36
CA VAL A 120 -2.41 6.86 1.62
C VAL A 120 -2.65 5.38 1.85
N SER A 121 -2.46 4.94 3.09
CA SER A 121 -2.78 3.58 3.51
C SER A 121 -3.65 3.61 4.76
N ALA A 122 -4.57 2.66 4.86
CA ALA A 122 -5.42 2.47 6.02
C ALA A 122 -5.06 1.15 6.70
N TRP A 123 -4.68 1.24 7.97
CA TRP A 123 -4.29 0.12 8.81
C TRP A 123 -5.32 -0.07 9.91
N VAL A 124 -5.57 -1.31 10.30
CA VAL A 124 -6.44 -1.64 11.42
C VAL A 124 -5.66 -2.35 12.50
N LEU A 125 -5.87 -1.92 13.74
CA LEU A 125 -5.32 -2.61 14.91
C LEU A 125 -6.21 -3.81 15.24
N ALA A 126 -5.61 -4.98 15.43
CA ALA A 126 -6.34 -6.19 15.80
C ALA A 126 -5.60 -6.98 16.88
N ASP A 127 -6.39 -7.71 17.66
CA ASP A 127 -5.90 -8.63 18.69
C ASP A 127 -5.27 -9.86 18.05
N VAL A 128 -4.08 -10.26 18.51
CA VAL A 128 -3.27 -11.33 17.90
C VAL A 128 -3.96 -12.69 17.94
N ASN A 129 -4.78 -12.96 18.96
CA ASN A 129 -5.39 -14.27 19.18
C ASN A 129 -6.76 -14.37 18.52
N SER A 130 -7.63 -13.40 18.79
CA SER A 130 -9.03 -13.38 18.35
C SER A 130 -9.23 -12.75 16.98
N ARG A 131 -8.23 -11.99 16.49
CA ARG A 131 -8.27 -11.20 15.25
C ARG A 131 -9.40 -10.17 15.21
N ARG A 132 -9.96 -9.83 16.37
CA ARG A 132 -10.99 -8.79 16.49
C ARG A 132 -10.33 -7.42 16.47
N LEU A 133 -11.02 -6.45 15.86
CA LEU A 133 -10.56 -5.08 15.80
C LEU A 133 -10.43 -4.47 17.20
N MET A 134 -9.30 -3.85 17.46
CA MET A 134 -9.01 -3.12 18.69
C MET A 134 -9.12 -1.62 18.42
N ARG A 135 -9.58 -0.87 19.42
CA ARG A 135 -9.58 0.59 19.34
C ARG A 135 -8.16 1.12 19.53
N LEU A 136 -7.80 2.16 18.78
CA LEU A 136 -6.51 2.84 18.93
C LEU A 136 -6.29 3.45 20.31
N SER A 137 -7.37 3.77 21.02
CA SER A 137 -7.31 4.19 22.42
C SER A 137 -6.69 3.14 23.36
N ALA A 138 -6.51 1.89 22.90
CA ALA A 138 -5.76 0.86 23.62
C ALA A 138 -4.24 1.10 23.61
N ILE A 139 -3.75 2.02 22.75
CA ILE A 139 -2.34 2.44 22.68
C ILE A 139 -2.30 3.97 22.86
N PRO A 140 -2.43 4.48 24.10
CA PRO A 140 -2.50 5.92 24.38
C PRO A 140 -1.32 6.71 23.81
N GLU A 141 -0.15 6.09 23.70
CA GLU A 141 1.11 6.67 23.24
C GLU A 141 1.09 7.10 21.76
N LEU A 142 0.12 6.61 20.97
CA LEU A 142 -0.11 7.08 19.59
C LEU A 142 -0.87 8.42 19.54
N THR A 143 -1.41 8.89 20.66
CA THR A 143 -2.21 10.11 20.69
C THR A 143 -1.32 11.34 20.55
N GLY A 144 -1.55 12.13 19.50
CA GLY A 144 -0.84 13.41 19.30
C GLY A 144 0.55 13.29 18.68
N THR A 145 0.95 12.10 18.22
CA THR A 145 2.24 11.85 17.53
C THR A 145 2.12 11.84 15.99
N GLY A 146 0.92 12.12 15.46
CA GLY A 146 0.64 12.13 14.03
C GLY A 146 1.24 13.34 13.30
N GLY A 147 1.18 13.31 11.97
CA GLY A 147 1.83 14.30 11.09
C GLY A 147 1.29 15.73 11.15
N GLY A 148 0.23 15.99 11.91
CA GLY A 148 -0.35 17.33 12.07
C GLY A 148 -0.80 17.92 10.74
N GLU A 149 -0.28 19.11 10.39
CA GLU A 149 -0.61 19.84 9.16
C GLU A 149 -0.18 19.11 7.87
N LEU A 150 0.75 18.15 7.96
CA LEU A 150 1.13 17.31 6.82
C LEU A 150 0.05 16.30 6.44
N CYS A 151 -0.92 16.04 7.33
CA CYS A 151 -1.94 15.02 7.09
C CYS A 151 -2.79 15.37 5.87
N LYS A 152 -2.89 14.43 4.95
CA LYS A 152 -3.77 14.54 3.78
C LYS A 152 -5.23 14.44 4.24
N THR A 153 -6.17 14.92 3.43
CA THR A 153 -7.61 14.86 3.77
C THR A 153 -8.29 13.62 3.20
N MET A 154 -7.67 12.95 2.23
CA MET A 154 -8.24 11.79 1.54
C MET A 154 -8.47 10.62 2.50
N THR A 155 -9.61 9.95 2.33
CA THR A 155 -9.96 8.69 3.03
C THR A 155 -10.21 7.58 2.03
N LEU A 156 -9.92 6.33 2.40
CA LEU A 156 -10.04 5.18 1.51
C LEU A 156 -11.37 4.46 1.72
N ALA A 157 -12.35 4.80 0.87
CA ALA A 157 -13.64 4.13 0.82
C ALA A 157 -13.52 2.74 0.17
N LYS A 158 -14.56 1.91 0.35
CA LYS A 158 -14.69 0.65 -0.39
C LYS A 158 -14.83 0.96 -1.89
N LEU A 159 -14.21 0.15 -2.74
CA LEU A 159 -14.33 0.33 -4.18
C LEU A 159 -15.73 -0.04 -4.66
N ARG A 160 -16.22 0.71 -5.66
CA ARG A 160 -17.45 0.37 -6.37
C ARG A 160 -17.07 -0.42 -7.61
N GLN A 161 -17.68 -1.59 -7.79
CA GLN A 161 -17.52 -2.39 -8.99
C GLN A 161 -18.14 -1.65 -10.19
N PRO A 162 -17.38 -1.33 -11.24
CA PRO A 162 -17.93 -0.85 -12.49
C PRO A 162 -18.43 -2.05 -13.31
N GLY A 163 -19.68 -1.99 -13.76
CA GLY A 163 -20.23 -2.94 -14.74
C GLY A 163 -20.18 -4.42 -14.35
N ASP A 164 -20.29 -5.25 -15.38
CA ASP A 164 -20.20 -6.70 -15.26
C ASP A 164 -18.75 -7.14 -15.16
N LEU A 165 -18.53 -8.21 -14.41
CA LEU A 165 -17.22 -8.81 -14.22
C LEU A 165 -17.09 -10.06 -15.07
N HIS A 166 -15.92 -10.22 -15.68
CA HIS A 166 -15.56 -11.39 -16.46
C HIS A 166 -14.40 -12.11 -15.78
N GLU A 167 -14.41 -13.44 -15.81
CA GLU A 167 -13.27 -14.22 -15.34
C GLU A 167 -12.09 -14.02 -16.31
N ALA A 168 -10.97 -13.52 -15.78
CA ALA A 168 -9.73 -13.33 -16.53
C ALA A 168 -8.79 -14.54 -16.38
N GLU A 169 -8.70 -15.08 -15.16
CA GLU A 169 -7.87 -16.25 -14.87
C GLU A 169 -8.25 -16.93 -13.55
N ARG A 170 -7.68 -18.12 -13.33
CA ARG A 170 -7.64 -18.79 -12.02
C ARG A 170 -6.21 -18.81 -11.52
N ARG A 171 -5.91 -18.04 -10.48
CA ARG A 171 -4.57 -17.84 -9.93
C ARG A 171 -4.32 -18.77 -8.75
N PRO A 172 -3.46 -19.80 -8.88
CA PRO A 172 -3.01 -20.59 -7.75
C PRO A 172 -2.00 -19.81 -6.90
N MET A 173 -2.22 -19.74 -5.59
CA MET A 173 -1.29 -19.15 -4.64
C MET A 173 -0.15 -20.14 -4.39
N ARG A 174 1.10 -19.68 -4.55
CA ARG A 174 2.31 -20.50 -4.44
C ARG A 174 3.19 -20.05 -3.29
N TYR A 175 4.22 -20.85 -3.02
CA TYR A 175 5.25 -20.53 -2.03
C TYR A 175 5.88 -19.15 -2.24
N SER A 176 6.14 -18.76 -3.49
CA SER A 176 6.73 -17.46 -3.85
C SER A 176 5.85 -16.25 -3.52
N ASP A 177 4.57 -16.49 -3.24
CA ASP A 177 3.62 -15.44 -2.90
C ASP A 177 3.58 -15.18 -1.39
N SER A 178 4.22 -16.04 -0.58
CA SER A 178 4.14 -15.99 0.88
C SER A 178 4.93 -14.87 1.54
N ASP A 179 4.40 -14.39 2.67
CA ASP A 179 5.08 -13.54 3.62
C ASP A 179 5.57 -14.33 4.86
N LEU A 180 6.19 -13.60 5.80
CA LEU A 180 6.68 -14.14 7.08
C LEU A 180 5.58 -14.73 7.99
N ASN A 181 4.31 -14.42 7.74
CA ASN A 181 3.17 -14.94 8.49
C ASN A 181 2.58 -16.20 7.83
N GLY A 182 3.13 -16.64 6.69
CA GLY A 182 2.63 -17.78 5.91
C GLY A 182 1.36 -17.46 5.11
N HIS A 183 1.00 -16.18 4.97
CA HIS A 183 -0.08 -15.73 4.10
C HIS A 183 0.50 -15.22 2.79
N VAL A 184 -0.35 -15.06 1.78
CA VAL A 184 0.02 -14.34 0.56
C VAL A 184 0.32 -12.88 0.93
N ASN A 185 1.50 -12.39 0.53
CA ASN A 185 1.96 -11.04 0.79
C ASN A 185 1.03 -10.02 0.10
N ASN A 186 0.68 -8.94 0.82
CA ASN A 186 -0.23 -7.90 0.34
C ASN A 186 0.17 -7.28 -1.01
N THR A 187 1.46 -7.21 -1.32
CA THR A 187 1.96 -6.63 -2.58
C THR A 187 1.68 -7.52 -3.79
N ARG A 188 1.56 -8.84 -3.59
CA ARG A 188 1.31 -9.81 -4.66
C ARG A 188 -0.05 -9.66 -5.31
N TYR A 189 -1.05 -9.21 -4.56
CA TYR A 189 -2.36 -8.93 -5.14
C TYR A 189 -2.30 -7.81 -6.20
N ALA A 190 -1.34 -6.88 -6.11
CA ALA A 190 -1.11 -5.89 -7.16
C ALA A 190 -0.46 -6.50 -8.40
N ASP A 191 0.46 -7.47 -8.26
CA ASP A 191 0.98 -8.26 -9.39
C ASP A 191 -0.18 -8.99 -10.09
N PHE A 192 -1.03 -9.68 -9.32
CA PHE A 192 -2.16 -10.43 -9.87
C PHE A 192 -3.14 -9.52 -10.62
N ALA A 193 -3.40 -8.31 -10.08
CA ALA A 193 -4.22 -7.33 -10.75
C ALA A 193 -3.60 -6.81 -12.05
N CYS A 194 -2.29 -6.56 -12.05
CA CYS A 194 -1.53 -6.09 -13.20
C CYS A 194 -1.49 -7.14 -14.33
N ASP A 195 -1.24 -8.40 -13.98
CA ASP A 195 -1.27 -9.53 -14.92
C ASP A 195 -2.68 -9.69 -15.54
N ALA A 196 -3.72 -9.65 -14.71
CA ALA A 196 -5.10 -9.87 -15.17
C ALA A 196 -5.63 -8.78 -16.11
N VAL A 197 -5.04 -7.57 -16.07
CA VAL A 197 -5.36 -6.48 -17.01
C VAL A 197 -4.39 -6.40 -18.19
N GLY A 198 -3.41 -7.30 -18.27
CA GLY A 198 -2.45 -7.37 -19.36
C GLY A 198 -1.55 -6.15 -19.45
N MET A 199 -0.95 -5.73 -18.33
CA MET A 199 -0.04 -4.57 -18.25
C MET A 199 1.08 -4.60 -19.31
N GLU A 200 1.57 -5.79 -19.65
CA GLU A 200 2.59 -6.01 -20.69
C GLU A 200 2.14 -5.58 -22.10
N SER A 201 0.82 -5.52 -22.33
CA SER A 201 0.20 -5.14 -23.60
C SER A 201 -0.34 -3.71 -23.62
N LEU A 202 -0.13 -2.93 -22.55
CA LEU A 202 -0.51 -1.52 -22.55
C LEU A 202 0.25 -0.74 -23.64
N PRO A 203 -0.37 0.26 -24.28
CA PRO A 203 0.33 1.15 -25.19
C PRO A 203 1.59 1.77 -24.56
N GLU A 204 2.61 2.03 -25.37
CA GLU A 204 3.93 2.52 -24.91
C GLU A 204 3.85 3.87 -24.19
N ASP A 205 2.90 4.70 -24.61
CA ASP A 205 2.60 6.02 -24.04
C ASP A 205 1.72 5.95 -22.79
N ARG A 206 1.37 4.76 -22.29
CA ARG A 206 0.56 4.59 -21.07
C ARG A 206 1.38 4.02 -19.91
N TYR A 207 0.97 4.39 -18.69
CA TYR A 207 1.48 3.82 -17.44
C TYR A 207 0.38 3.76 -16.38
N LEU A 208 0.58 2.97 -15.33
CA LEU A 208 -0.31 2.94 -14.18
C LEU A 208 -0.08 4.17 -13.30
N ALA A 209 -0.94 5.17 -13.47
CA ALA A 209 -0.84 6.46 -12.79
C ALA A 209 -1.45 6.44 -11.40
N GLU A 210 -2.51 5.65 -11.20
CA GLU A 210 -3.18 5.54 -9.90
C GLU A 210 -3.64 4.10 -9.66
N MET A 211 -3.47 3.64 -8.42
CA MET A 211 -4.02 2.37 -7.96
C MET A 211 -4.61 2.53 -6.57
N GLN A 212 -5.82 2.01 -6.38
CA GLN A 212 -6.37 1.72 -5.06
C GLN A 212 -6.53 0.21 -4.91
N ILE A 213 -6.08 -0.35 -3.79
CA ILE A 213 -6.26 -1.75 -3.45
C ILE A 213 -6.87 -1.91 -2.06
N GLY A 214 -7.80 -2.84 -1.92
CA GLY A 214 -8.42 -3.26 -0.68
C GLY A 214 -8.14 -4.73 -0.37
N TYR A 215 -7.68 -5.01 0.85
CA TYR A 215 -7.38 -6.34 1.36
C TYR A 215 -8.53 -6.79 2.27
N LEU A 216 -9.29 -7.80 1.83
CA LEU A 216 -10.57 -8.17 2.44
C LEU A 216 -10.48 -9.43 3.30
N ALA A 217 -9.62 -10.38 2.90
CA ALA A 217 -9.29 -11.54 3.70
C ALA A 217 -7.94 -12.14 3.25
N GLU A 218 -7.23 -12.75 4.19
CA GLU A 218 -5.97 -13.44 3.93
C GLU A 218 -6.18 -14.67 3.03
N CYS A 219 -5.15 -14.96 2.23
CA CYS A 219 -5.02 -16.20 1.46
C CYS A 219 -3.74 -16.93 1.84
N ARG A 220 -3.68 -18.24 1.56
CA ARG A 220 -2.52 -19.10 1.83
C ARG A 220 -2.05 -19.83 0.57
N PRO A 221 -0.76 -20.22 0.50
CA PRO A 221 -0.30 -21.14 -0.54
C PRO A 221 -1.15 -22.40 -0.60
N GLY A 222 -1.44 -22.85 -1.82
CA GLY A 222 -2.33 -23.99 -2.09
C GLY A 222 -3.79 -23.58 -2.34
N GLU A 223 -4.20 -22.37 -1.97
CA GLU A 223 -5.50 -21.83 -2.36
C GLU A 223 -5.47 -21.35 -3.82
N VAL A 224 -6.65 -21.23 -4.44
CA VAL A 224 -6.83 -20.72 -5.80
C VAL A 224 -7.87 -19.62 -5.77
N LEU A 225 -7.55 -18.46 -6.35
CA LEU A 225 -8.51 -17.40 -6.56
C LEU A 225 -8.96 -17.37 -8.01
N THR A 226 -10.25 -17.15 -8.23
CA THR A 226 -10.75 -16.70 -9.53
C THR A 226 -10.58 -15.20 -9.59
N ILE A 227 -9.78 -14.74 -10.55
CA ILE A 227 -9.53 -13.31 -10.79
C ILE A 227 -10.53 -12.83 -11.83
N GLN A 228 -11.28 -11.80 -11.46
CA GLN A 228 -12.32 -11.20 -12.28
C GLN A 228 -11.96 -9.76 -12.61
N THR A 229 -12.20 -9.36 -13.85
CA THR A 229 -11.90 -8.00 -14.33
C THR A 229 -13.12 -7.34 -14.96
N SER A 230 -13.14 -6.02 -14.86
CA SER A 230 -14.03 -5.15 -15.62
C SER A 230 -13.27 -3.88 -16.00
N GLY A 231 -13.75 -3.12 -16.98
CA GLY A 231 -13.07 -1.92 -17.42
C GLY A 231 -13.81 -1.10 -18.45
N LEU A 232 -13.54 0.20 -18.42
CA LEU A 232 -13.98 1.16 -19.44
C LEU A 232 -12.87 2.21 -19.63
N GLY A 233 -12.50 2.49 -20.88
CA GLY A 233 -11.47 3.48 -21.22
C GLY A 233 -10.15 3.19 -20.52
N ASP A 234 -9.72 4.13 -19.66
CA ASP A 234 -8.44 4.10 -18.94
C ASP A 234 -8.54 3.52 -17.53
N SER A 235 -9.73 3.04 -17.15
CA SER A 235 -9.98 2.46 -15.84
C SER A 235 -10.15 0.95 -15.92
N ARG A 236 -9.57 0.23 -14.96
CA ARG A 236 -9.81 -1.19 -14.75
C ARG A 236 -10.19 -1.45 -13.30
N PHE A 237 -11.04 -2.44 -13.10
CA PHE A 237 -11.35 -2.98 -11.79
C PHE A 237 -11.01 -4.46 -11.79
N VAL A 238 -10.34 -4.91 -10.74
CA VAL A 238 -9.95 -6.31 -10.56
C VAL A 238 -10.42 -6.78 -9.19
N ARG A 239 -10.95 -8.00 -9.12
CA ARG A 239 -11.32 -8.65 -7.86
C ARG A 239 -10.92 -10.10 -7.87
N GLY A 240 -10.26 -10.55 -6.81
CA GLY A 240 -10.05 -11.98 -6.56
C GLY A 240 -11.11 -12.53 -5.64
N VAL A 241 -11.76 -13.62 -6.02
CA VAL A 241 -12.73 -14.35 -5.19
C VAL A 241 -12.26 -15.78 -4.94
N ASP A 242 -12.63 -16.34 -3.79
CA ASP A 242 -12.42 -17.76 -3.52
C ASP A 242 -13.46 -18.65 -4.25
N ASP A 243 -13.38 -19.96 -4.02
CA ASP A 243 -14.29 -20.97 -4.56
C ASP A 243 -15.75 -20.77 -4.16
N MET A 244 -16.00 -20.09 -3.05
CA MET A 244 -17.34 -19.70 -2.58
C MET A 244 -17.79 -18.34 -3.12
N GLY A 245 -17.01 -17.70 -3.98
CA GLY A 245 -17.30 -16.38 -4.54
C GLY A 245 -17.10 -15.23 -3.56
N LYS A 246 -16.48 -15.47 -2.40
CA LYS A 246 -16.20 -14.42 -1.41
C LYS A 246 -14.95 -13.66 -1.81
N PRO A 247 -15.00 -12.31 -1.82
CA PRO A 247 -13.88 -11.50 -2.27
C PRO A 247 -12.73 -11.50 -1.26
N ARG A 248 -11.51 -11.63 -1.78
CA ARG A 248 -10.26 -11.64 -1.01
C ARG A 248 -9.48 -10.34 -1.18
N PHE A 249 -9.52 -9.76 -2.36
CA PHE A 249 -9.04 -8.41 -2.63
C PHE A 249 -9.85 -7.75 -3.74
N GLU A 250 -9.81 -6.42 -3.78
CA GLU A 250 -10.38 -5.60 -4.85
C GLU A 250 -9.39 -4.48 -5.21
N THR A 251 -9.27 -4.16 -6.49
CA THR A 251 -8.33 -3.15 -7.00
C THR A 251 -9.01 -2.29 -8.06
N ALA A 252 -8.78 -0.98 -8.01
CA ALA A 252 -9.06 -0.05 -9.10
C ALA A 252 -7.73 0.46 -9.63
N LEU A 253 -7.57 0.45 -10.95
CA LEU A 253 -6.39 0.90 -11.68
C LEU A 253 -6.82 2.00 -12.65
N TYR A 254 -6.05 3.09 -12.70
CA TYR A 254 -6.23 4.15 -13.68
C TYR A 254 -4.92 4.39 -14.43
N PHE A 255 -5.02 4.37 -15.76
CA PHE A 255 -3.87 4.55 -16.64
C PHE A 255 -3.77 6.00 -17.11
N GLY A 256 -2.58 6.58 -16.94
CA GLY A 256 -2.25 7.92 -17.44
C GLY A 256 -1.41 7.87 -18.70
N GLU A 257 -1.25 9.03 -19.35
CA GLU A 257 -0.30 9.23 -20.44
C GLU A 257 1.08 9.55 -19.89
N THR A 258 2.10 8.84 -20.38
CA THR A 258 3.49 9.06 -20.01
C THR A 258 3.90 10.45 -20.46
N PRO A 259 4.37 11.32 -19.54
CA PRO A 259 4.80 12.67 -19.92
C PRO A 259 5.91 12.62 -20.97
N VAL A 260 5.83 13.49 -21.97
CA VAL A 260 6.92 13.71 -22.92
C VAL A 260 8.05 14.41 -22.17
N GLU A 261 9.24 13.82 -22.19
CA GLU A 261 10.45 14.36 -21.56
C GLU A 261 11.05 15.55 -22.34
#